data_AF-A0A1S8XVJ4-F1
#
_entry.id   AF-A0A1S8XVJ4-F1
#
_cell.length_a   1.000
_cell.length_b   1.000
_cell.length_c   1.000
_cell.angle_alpha   90.00
_cell.angle_beta   90.00
_cell.angle_gamma   90.00
#
_symmetry.space_group_name_H-M   'P 1'
#
loop_
_entity.id
_entity.type
_entity.pdbx_description
1 polymer ?
#
loop_
_entity_poly.entity_id
_entity_poly.type
_entity_poly.pdbx_seq_one_letter_code
_entity_poly.pdbx_strand_id
1 'polypeptide(L)'
;MAATSDSTDRAVGDDPEGPGEADRPSPPPITGDKLFTRTSEVENLAPNPDNAYLGAWLLPPGPDHVVVIRGRAAQAVSGSRPVSWPRRRAEVRYWSMCTNLGGQYKPVVINRFADGSTSYGCRYNDETRLDRHGNYAFVLGTEGQRAAIEDVRNTTFVPFSVSYPTVPHMVLLRHLLPVADFPYAVQNVPMNSSAETAAAIMGEYYPLVTVCSLATLTTEGPHGCSA
;
A
#
# COMPACT_ATOMS: atom_id res chain seq x y z
N MET A 1 1.05 36.13 -64.68
CA MET A 1 -0.19 36.16 -63.86
C MET A 1 0.17 36.84 -62.56
N ALA A 2 -0.56 37.90 -62.23
CA ALA A 2 -0.26 38.84 -61.16
C ALA A 2 -1.24 38.69 -59.97
N ALA A 3 -0.71 38.99 -58.78
CA ALA A 3 -1.28 39.54 -57.53
C ALA A 3 -2.75 39.31 -57.09
N THR A 4 -2.93 38.99 -55.79
CA THR A 4 -3.62 39.77 -54.68
C THR A 4 -3.77 38.83 -53.45
N SER A 5 -3.26 39.06 -52.21
CA SER A 5 -3.59 40.03 -51.12
C SER A 5 -5.09 40.03 -50.73
N ASP A 6 -5.61 40.06 -49.50
CA ASP A 6 -5.14 40.16 -48.10
C ASP A 6 -6.38 39.93 -47.16
N SER A 7 -6.14 39.56 -45.89
CA SER A 7 -6.87 39.77 -44.62
C SER A 7 -8.40 39.99 -44.55
N THR A 8 -9.14 39.24 -43.70
CA THR A 8 -9.62 39.73 -42.38
C THR A 8 -10.41 38.71 -41.53
N ASP A 9 -10.07 38.79 -40.25
CA ASP A 9 -10.57 38.31 -38.97
C ASP A 9 -12.10 38.34 -38.69
N ARG A 10 -12.59 37.34 -37.93
CA ARG A 10 -13.55 37.53 -36.81
C ARG A 10 -13.72 36.26 -35.96
N ALA A 11 -13.36 36.40 -34.69
CA ALA A 11 -13.59 35.51 -33.57
C ALA A 11 -15.07 35.35 -33.17
N VAL A 12 -15.37 34.28 -32.41
CA VAL A 12 -15.97 34.27 -31.05
C VAL A 12 -16.59 32.90 -30.77
N GLY A 13 -16.22 32.31 -29.63
CA GLY A 13 -16.90 31.14 -29.04
C GLY A 13 -16.05 30.42 -28.00
N ASP A 14 -15.76 31.09 -26.88
CA ASP A 14 -15.17 30.51 -25.66
C ASP A 14 -16.08 29.41 -25.10
N ASP A 15 -15.60 28.17 -25.07
CA ASP A 15 -16.09 27.14 -24.16
C ASP A 15 -15.22 27.17 -22.89
N PRO A 16 -15.81 27.11 -21.68
CA PRO A 16 -15.05 27.27 -20.44
C PRO A 16 -14.13 26.07 -20.24
N GLU A 17 -12.83 26.36 -20.08
CA GLU A 17 -11.81 25.42 -19.59
C GLU A 17 -12.38 24.64 -18.40
N GLY A 18 -12.55 23.33 -18.60
CA GLY A 18 -12.73 22.41 -17.48
C GLY A 18 -11.54 22.54 -16.52
N PRO A 19 -11.74 22.31 -15.21
CA PRO A 19 -10.69 22.50 -14.22
C PRO A 19 -9.46 21.68 -14.63
N GLY A 20 -8.36 22.41 -14.84
CA GLY A 20 -7.12 21.90 -15.39
C GLY A 20 -6.60 20.72 -14.57
N GLU A 21 -5.92 19.82 -15.29
CA GLU A 21 -5.18 18.67 -14.78
C GLU A 21 -4.15 19.03 -13.68
N ALA A 22 -3.88 20.32 -13.49
CA ALA A 22 -3.01 20.90 -12.47
C ALA A 22 -3.55 20.83 -11.02
N ASP A 23 -4.82 20.48 -10.82
CA ASP A 23 -5.43 20.39 -9.47
C ASP A 23 -5.55 18.93 -8.95
N ARG A 24 -4.99 17.96 -9.68
CA ARG A 24 -4.82 16.61 -9.17
C ARG A 24 -3.57 16.56 -8.27
N PRO A 25 -3.68 16.09 -7.02
CA PRO A 25 -2.51 15.82 -6.20
C PRO A 25 -1.56 14.93 -7.00
N SER A 26 -0.29 15.35 -7.13
CA SER A 26 0.71 14.52 -7.79
C SER A 26 0.83 13.18 -7.06
N PRO A 27 0.97 12.05 -7.80
CA PRO A 27 1.31 10.77 -7.21
C PRO A 27 2.48 10.93 -6.23
N PRO A 28 2.51 10.23 -5.09
CA PRO A 28 3.68 10.25 -4.24
C PRO A 28 4.91 9.88 -5.07
N PRO A 29 6.03 10.62 -4.96
CA PRO A 29 7.24 10.30 -5.71
C PRO A 29 7.67 8.86 -5.40
N ILE A 30 8.15 8.16 -6.43
CA ILE A 30 8.63 6.78 -6.33
C ILE A 30 9.97 6.80 -5.55
N THR A 31 9.91 6.96 -4.23
CA THR A 31 11.07 6.86 -3.33
C THR A 31 10.82 5.67 -2.41
N GLY A 32 11.57 4.59 -2.65
CA GLY A 32 11.49 3.29 -1.99
C GLY A 32 11.81 2.13 -2.95
N ASP A 33 12.20 0.97 -2.41
CA ASP A 33 12.51 -0.21 -3.21
C ASP A 33 11.22 -0.88 -3.73
N LYS A 34 11.22 -1.27 -5.00
CA LYS A 34 10.18 -2.10 -5.61
C LYS A 34 10.50 -3.58 -5.34
N LEU A 35 10.05 -4.09 -4.20
CA LEU A 35 10.34 -5.46 -3.76
C LEU A 35 9.13 -6.40 -3.82
N PHE A 36 7.93 -5.85 -3.85
CA PHE A 36 6.70 -6.62 -3.83
C PHE A 36 6.46 -7.32 -5.17
N THR A 37 6.32 -8.64 -5.13
CA THR A 37 6.09 -9.50 -6.29
C THR A 37 4.95 -10.49 -6.02
N ARG A 38 4.29 -10.92 -7.08
CA ARG A 38 3.29 -11.99 -7.01
C ARG A 38 3.97 -13.31 -7.32
N THR A 39 3.98 -14.25 -6.40
CA THR A 39 4.60 -15.58 -6.62
C THR A 39 3.67 -16.70 -6.18
N SER A 40 3.90 -17.91 -6.70
CA SER A 40 3.16 -19.09 -6.26
C SER A 40 3.36 -19.39 -4.78
N GLU A 41 4.55 -19.10 -4.23
CA GLU A 41 4.84 -19.21 -2.80
C GLU A 41 3.88 -18.36 -1.97
N VAL A 42 3.63 -17.13 -2.42
CA VAL A 42 2.77 -16.17 -1.70
C VAL A 42 1.29 -16.52 -1.85
N GLU A 43 0.85 -16.96 -3.02
CA GLU A 43 -0.56 -17.29 -3.29
C GLU A 43 -1.03 -18.56 -2.56
N ASN A 44 -0.11 -19.49 -2.29
CA ASN A 44 -0.42 -20.75 -1.61
C ASN A 44 -0.56 -20.63 -0.08
N LEU A 45 -0.40 -19.43 0.50
CA LEU A 45 -0.47 -19.20 1.94
C LEU A 45 -1.86 -19.43 2.53
N ALA A 46 -2.88 -19.01 1.78
CA ALA A 46 -4.28 -19.15 2.17
C ALA A 46 -5.10 -19.32 0.89
N PRO A 47 -5.14 -20.55 0.34
CA PRO A 47 -5.74 -20.81 -0.97
C PRO A 47 -7.21 -20.42 -0.96
N ASN A 48 -7.51 -19.36 -1.68
CA ASN A 48 -8.86 -18.91 -1.97
C ASN A 48 -8.76 -18.15 -3.32
N PRO A 49 -9.52 -18.60 -4.34
CA PRO A 49 -9.39 -18.11 -5.71
C PRO A 49 -9.78 -16.63 -5.89
N ASP A 50 -10.48 -16.05 -4.91
CA ASP A 50 -10.89 -14.66 -4.92
C ASP A 50 -9.78 -13.72 -4.40
N ASN A 51 -8.74 -14.28 -3.78
CA ASN A 51 -7.58 -13.52 -3.33
C ASN A 51 -6.51 -13.44 -4.39
N ALA A 52 -5.74 -12.37 -4.30
CA ALA A 52 -4.39 -12.34 -4.81
C ALA A 52 -3.49 -11.58 -3.85
N TYR A 53 -2.21 -11.89 -3.88
CA TYR A 53 -1.23 -11.38 -2.93
C TYR A 53 0.03 -10.86 -3.65
N LEU A 54 0.55 -9.73 -3.17
CA LEU A 54 1.95 -9.36 -3.37
C LEU A 54 2.71 -9.61 -2.09
N GLY A 55 3.92 -10.15 -2.21
CA GLY A 55 4.82 -10.39 -1.10
C GLY A 55 6.18 -9.71 -1.28
N ALA A 56 6.75 -9.24 -0.17
CA ALA A 56 8.14 -8.81 -0.07
C ALA A 56 8.81 -9.51 1.12
N TRP A 57 10.04 -9.99 0.93
CA TRP A 57 10.87 -10.52 2.00
C TRP A 57 11.67 -9.40 2.64
N LEU A 58 11.59 -9.28 3.97
CA LEU A 58 12.32 -8.30 4.75
C LEU A 58 13.08 -8.98 5.87
N LEU A 59 14.27 -8.46 6.18
CA LEU A 59 14.90 -8.69 7.48
C LEU A 59 14.48 -7.55 8.40
N PRO A 60 14.02 -7.83 9.64
CA PRO A 60 13.79 -6.78 10.63
C PRO A 60 15.04 -5.90 10.77
N PRO A 61 14.92 -4.57 10.63
CA PRO A 61 16.05 -3.69 10.79
C PRO A 61 16.46 -3.58 12.27
N GLY A 62 17.59 -2.95 12.55
CA GLY A 62 18.04 -2.71 13.93
C GLY A 62 17.05 -1.87 14.76
N PRO A 63 17.22 -1.81 16.09
CA PRO A 63 16.24 -1.23 17.02
C PRO A 63 15.99 0.28 16.83
N ASP A 64 16.87 0.99 16.12
CA ASP A 64 16.72 2.42 15.83
C ASP A 64 16.10 2.69 14.45
N HIS A 65 15.71 1.64 13.73
CA HIS A 65 15.15 1.71 12.40
C HIS A 65 13.80 1.02 12.35
N VAL A 66 13.02 1.41 11.34
CA VAL A 66 11.70 0.88 11.02
C VAL A 66 11.60 0.68 9.52
N VAL A 67 10.65 -0.14 9.09
CA VAL A 67 10.28 -0.22 7.67
C VAL A 67 9.00 0.57 7.46
N VAL A 68 9.01 1.50 6.52
CA VAL A 68 7.84 2.28 6.12
C VAL A 68 7.38 1.77 4.77
N ILE A 69 6.09 1.43 4.66
CA ILE A 69 5.45 0.95 3.44
C ILE A 69 4.32 1.90 3.08
N ARG A 70 4.43 2.54 1.91
CA ARG A 70 3.47 3.55 1.44
C ARG A 70 2.85 3.15 0.12
N GLY A 71 1.61 3.59 -0.09
CA GLY A 71 0.88 3.40 -1.35
C GLY A 71 -0.54 3.93 -1.22
N ARG A 72 -1.27 3.95 -2.34
CA ARG A 72 -2.68 4.30 -2.36
C ARG A 72 -3.54 3.12 -1.92
N ALA A 73 -4.49 3.37 -1.02
CA ALA A 73 -5.42 2.34 -0.59
C ALA A 73 -6.50 2.09 -1.64
N ALA A 74 -6.78 0.82 -1.93
CA ALA A 74 -7.99 0.45 -2.65
C ALA A 74 -9.23 0.83 -1.84
N GLN A 75 -10.23 1.42 -2.49
CA GLN A 75 -11.50 1.72 -1.83
C GLN A 75 -12.20 0.42 -1.47
N ALA A 76 -12.23 0.08 -0.19
CA ALA A 76 -12.88 -1.11 0.31
C ALA A 76 -14.28 -0.81 0.85
N VAL A 77 -15.09 -1.85 0.97
CA VAL A 77 -16.28 -1.78 1.82
C VAL A 77 -15.84 -1.70 3.28
N SER A 78 -16.31 -0.66 3.98
CA SER A 78 -16.05 -0.48 5.41
C SER A 78 -17.16 -1.04 6.30
N GLY A 79 -16.78 -1.46 7.51
CA GLY A 79 -17.67 -1.86 8.59
C GLY A 79 -17.85 -3.37 8.71
N SER A 80 -18.40 -3.78 9.86
CA SER A 80 -18.53 -5.18 10.27
C SER A 80 -19.81 -5.87 9.80
N ARG A 81 -20.68 -5.18 9.05
CA ARG A 81 -21.96 -5.73 8.60
C ARG A 81 -21.85 -6.35 7.21
N PRO A 82 -22.54 -7.47 6.94
CA PRO A 82 -22.66 -8.00 5.59
C PRO A 82 -23.26 -6.94 4.66
N VAL A 83 -22.72 -6.87 3.44
CA VAL A 83 -23.25 -6.06 2.35
C VAL A 83 -23.22 -6.87 1.06
N SER A 84 -24.07 -6.50 0.10
CA SER A 84 -24.00 -7.03 -1.25
C SER A 84 -22.68 -6.63 -1.93
N TRP A 85 -22.20 -7.51 -2.81
CA TRP A 85 -21.03 -7.31 -3.64
C TRP A 85 -21.38 -7.58 -5.12
N PRO A 86 -20.93 -6.76 -6.09
CA PRO A 86 -20.13 -5.54 -5.93
C PRO A 86 -20.92 -4.38 -5.31
N ARG A 87 -20.20 -3.41 -4.72
CA ARG A 87 -20.78 -2.19 -4.13
C ARG A 87 -20.30 -0.96 -4.88
N ARG A 88 -21.22 -0.02 -5.14
CA ARG A 88 -20.89 1.23 -5.85
C ARG A 88 -19.75 1.96 -5.14
N ARG A 89 -18.73 2.38 -5.91
CA ARG A 89 -17.50 3.08 -5.45
C ARG A 89 -16.50 2.21 -4.67
N ALA A 90 -16.76 0.92 -4.49
CA ALA A 90 -15.73 0.02 -3.97
C ALA A 90 -14.89 -0.52 -5.14
N GLU A 91 -13.58 -0.57 -4.93
CA GLU A 91 -12.58 -1.14 -5.84
C GLU A 91 -12.29 -2.61 -5.45
N VAL A 92 -12.35 -2.93 -4.16
CA VAL A 92 -12.17 -4.30 -3.62
C VAL A 92 -13.17 -4.56 -2.49
N ARG A 93 -13.49 -5.84 -2.22
CA ARG A 93 -14.33 -6.19 -1.06
C ARG A 93 -13.59 -5.99 0.25
N TYR A 94 -12.29 -6.28 0.22
CA TYR A 94 -11.38 -6.27 1.36
C TYR A 94 -9.94 -6.18 0.88
N TRP A 95 -9.09 -5.54 1.68
CA TRP A 95 -7.65 -5.64 1.54
C TRP A 95 -6.95 -5.60 2.91
N SER A 96 -5.73 -6.11 2.96
CA SER A 96 -4.93 -6.13 4.19
C SER A 96 -3.43 -6.05 3.92
N MET A 97 -2.70 -5.52 4.90
CA MET A 97 -1.25 -5.63 5.01
C MET A 97 -0.91 -6.53 6.19
N CYS A 98 -0.12 -7.58 5.96
CA CYS A 98 0.26 -8.55 6.98
C CYS A 98 1.76 -8.79 7.03
N THR A 99 2.31 -8.99 8.23
CA THR A 99 3.63 -9.58 8.45
C THR A 99 3.47 -11.04 8.84
N ASN A 100 4.19 -11.90 8.15
CA ASN A 100 4.28 -13.33 8.38
C ASN A 100 5.73 -13.70 8.70
N LEU A 101 5.94 -14.75 9.48
CA LEU A 101 7.27 -15.32 9.67
C LEU A 101 7.75 -16.01 8.39
N GLY A 102 9.06 -16.10 8.18
CA GLY A 102 9.63 -16.97 7.16
C GLY A 102 9.46 -18.46 7.48
N GLY A 103 9.81 -19.32 6.51
CA GLY A 103 9.74 -20.77 6.63
C GLY A 103 8.67 -21.42 5.75
N GLN A 104 8.31 -22.68 6.03
CA GLN A 104 7.39 -23.45 5.18
C GLN A 104 5.94 -22.97 5.27
N TYR A 105 5.45 -22.71 6.48
CA TYR A 105 4.02 -22.42 6.73
C TYR A 105 3.70 -20.93 6.83
N LYS A 106 4.74 -20.08 6.93
CA LYS A 106 4.66 -18.62 6.98
C LYS A 106 3.47 -18.08 7.78
N PRO A 107 3.36 -18.40 9.08
CA PRO A 107 2.25 -17.94 9.90
C PRO A 107 2.28 -16.41 10.02
N VAL A 108 1.10 -15.79 10.10
CA VAL A 108 0.97 -14.39 10.48
C VAL A 108 1.62 -14.20 11.85
N VAL A 109 2.34 -13.09 12.03
CA VAL A 109 2.93 -12.71 13.32
C VAL A 109 1.82 -12.51 14.36
N ILE A 110 1.94 -13.15 15.51
CA ILE A 110 1.07 -12.97 16.67
C ILE A 110 1.96 -12.86 17.90
N ASN A 111 2.15 -11.64 18.39
CA ASN A 111 2.88 -11.39 19.63
C ASN A 111 1.90 -11.49 20.80
N ARG A 112 2.13 -12.43 21.72
CA ARG A 112 1.33 -12.63 22.94
C ARG A 112 2.14 -12.18 24.15
N PHE A 113 1.53 -11.39 25.03
CA PHE A 113 2.20 -10.82 26.19
C PHE A 113 1.70 -11.44 27.50
N ALA A 114 2.48 -11.27 28.57
CA ALA A 114 2.19 -11.85 29.88
C ALA A 114 0.91 -11.30 30.53
N ASP A 115 0.50 -10.09 30.17
CA ASP A 115 -0.75 -9.45 30.60
C ASP A 115 -2.00 -9.97 29.85
N GLY A 116 -1.82 -10.94 28.94
CA GLY A 116 -2.88 -11.51 28.12
C GLY A 116 -3.21 -10.70 26.86
N SER A 117 -2.60 -9.54 26.67
CA SER A 117 -2.77 -8.77 25.43
C SER A 117 -2.12 -9.47 24.25
N THR A 118 -2.64 -9.21 23.05
CA THR A 118 -2.11 -9.75 21.79
C THR A 118 -1.96 -8.65 20.77
N SER A 119 -0.82 -8.64 20.10
CA SER A 119 -0.55 -7.79 18.96
C SER A 119 -0.48 -8.64 17.69
N TYR A 120 -1.41 -8.36 16.79
CA TYR A 120 -1.54 -9.06 15.52
C TYR A 120 -0.72 -8.39 14.42
N GLY A 121 -0.07 -9.20 13.61
CA GLY A 121 0.73 -8.82 12.44
C GLY A 121 -0.08 -8.42 11.20
N CYS A 122 -1.42 -8.35 11.28
CA CYS A 122 -2.26 -7.96 10.15
C CYS A 122 -3.07 -6.72 10.49
N ARG A 123 -3.24 -5.84 9.50
CA ARG A 123 -4.18 -4.73 9.52
C ARG A 123 -4.99 -4.75 8.24
N TYR A 124 -6.30 -4.64 8.35
CA TYR A 124 -7.18 -4.55 7.19
C TYR A 124 -7.68 -3.13 6.97
N ASN A 125 -8.46 -2.95 5.90
CA ASN A 125 -8.91 -1.63 5.46
C ASN A 125 -9.54 -0.75 6.56
N ASP A 126 -10.33 -1.28 7.50
CA ASP A 126 -10.95 -0.45 8.55
C ASP A 126 -10.01 -0.15 9.73
N GLU A 127 -8.92 -0.89 9.86
CA GLU A 127 -7.90 -0.66 10.89
C GLU A 127 -6.76 0.22 10.39
N THR A 128 -6.76 0.56 9.10
CA THR A 128 -5.69 1.33 8.46
C THR A 128 -6.02 2.81 8.47
N ARG A 129 -5.08 3.61 8.97
CA ARG A 129 -5.15 5.07 8.91
C ARG A 129 -4.75 5.51 7.50
N LEU A 130 -5.55 6.39 6.92
CA LEU A 130 -5.30 6.99 5.61
C LEU A 130 -5.08 8.49 5.76
N ASP A 131 -4.23 9.05 4.90
CA ASP A 131 -4.14 10.50 4.73
C ASP A 131 -5.37 11.06 3.98
N ARG A 132 -5.41 12.39 3.83
CA ARG A 132 -6.50 13.08 3.12
C ARG A 132 -6.65 12.71 1.63
N HIS A 133 -5.63 12.09 1.03
CA HIS A 133 -5.62 11.67 -0.36
C HIS A 133 -5.91 10.16 -0.53
N GLY A 134 -6.13 9.44 0.57
CA GLY A 134 -6.37 8.00 0.56
C GLY A 134 -5.10 7.15 0.50
N ASN A 135 -3.94 7.71 0.85
CA ASN A 135 -2.70 6.95 0.96
C ASN A 135 -2.55 6.35 2.36
N TYR A 136 -2.03 5.13 2.43
CA TYR A 136 -1.63 4.50 3.68
C TYR A 136 -0.12 4.71 3.93
N ALA A 137 0.26 4.66 5.20
CA ALA A 137 1.64 4.47 5.64
C ALA A 137 1.68 3.38 6.72
N PHE A 138 1.98 2.14 6.33
CA PHE A 138 2.26 1.09 7.30
C PHE A 138 3.68 1.26 7.82
N VAL A 139 3.87 1.13 9.13
CA VAL A 139 5.18 1.18 9.74
C VAL A 139 5.40 -0.11 10.49
N LEU A 140 6.38 -0.89 10.02
CA LEU A 140 6.80 -2.12 10.64
C LEU A 140 7.94 -1.86 11.60
N GLY A 141 7.78 -2.33 12.83
CA GLY A 141 8.74 -2.13 13.90
C GLY A 141 8.57 -3.15 15.03
N THR A 142 9.41 -3.05 16.04
CA THR A 142 9.29 -3.82 17.27
C THR A 142 8.16 -3.27 18.14
N GLU A 143 7.68 -4.07 19.09
CA GLU A 143 6.66 -3.64 20.05
C GLU A 143 7.15 -2.49 20.95
N GLY A 144 8.46 -2.43 21.23
CA GLY A 144 9.05 -1.29 21.96
C GLY A 144 8.97 0.03 21.22
N GLN A 145 8.86 0.00 19.89
CA GLN A 145 8.72 1.20 19.05
C GLN A 145 7.24 1.60 18.83
N ARG A 146 6.28 0.75 19.20
CA ARG A 146 4.85 0.94 18.90
C ARG A 146 4.35 2.33 19.28
N ALA A 147 4.57 2.74 20.53
CA ALA A 147 4.02 4.00 21.03
C ALA A 147 4.53 5.21 20.22
N ALA A 148 5.83 5.23 19.90
CA ALA A 148 6.43 6.26 19.07
C ALA A 148 5.86 6.25 17.64
N ILE A 149 5.63 5.06 17.07
CA ILE A 149 5.06 4.92 15.72
C ILE A 149 3.59 5.35 15.69
N GLU A 150 2.79 4.94 16.66
CA GLU A 150 1.35 5.22 16.73
C GLU A 150 1.01 6.69 17.02
N ASP A 151 1.96 7.44 17.61
CA ASP A 151 1.89 8.89 17.82
C ASP A 151 2.10 9.69 16.51
N VAL A 152 2.79 9.10 15.52
CA VAL A 152 2.93 9.72 14.20
C VAL A 152 1.59 9.72 13.48
N ARG A 153 1.19 10.88 12.95
CA ARG A 153 -0.08 11.03 12.23
C ARG A 153 -0.13 10.16 10.99
N ASN A 154 -1.31 9.59 10.74
CA ASN A 154 -1.63 8.79 9.55
C ASN A 154 -0.74 7.56 9.33
N THR A 155 -0.07 7.06 10.37
CA THR A 155 0.66 5.78 10.33
C THR A 155 -0.17 4.65 10.91
N THR A 156 0.06 3.44 10.41
CA THR A 156 -0.51 2.21 10.97
C THR A 156 0.60 1.25 11.37
N PHE A 157 0.73 0.97 12.67
CA PHE A 157 1.73 0.06 13.20
C PHE A 157 1.41 -1.40 12.86
N VAL A 158 2.41 -2.12 12.35
CA VAL A 158 2.40 -3.57 12.13
C VAL A 158 3.64 -4.20 12.78
N PRO A 159 3.51 -5.15 13.71
CA PRO A 159 4.65 -5.64 14.47
C PRO A 159 5.55 -6.62 13.69
N PHE A 160 6.86 -6.53 13.91
CA PHE A 160 7.75 -7.70 13.79
C PHE A 160 7.54 -8.67 14.95
N SER A 161 7.98 -9.91 14.78
CA SER A 161 7.83 -10.93 15.82
C SER A 161 8.78 -10.69 17.00
N VAL A 162 8.22 -10.71 18.22
CA VAL A 162 9.02 -10.69 19.46
C VAL A 162 9.76 -12.01 19.66
N SER A 163 9.14 -13.15 19.33
CA SER A 163 9.73 -14.48 19.51
C SER A 163 10.78 -14.82 18.45
N TYR A 164 10.71 -14.20 17.29
CA TYR A 164 11.63 -14.42 16.18
C TYR A 164 12.09 -13.08 15.59
N PRO A 165 12.89 -12.29 16.35
CA PRO A 165 13.19 -10.90 15.98
C PRO A 165 14.23 -10.75 14.86
N THR A 166 14.92 -11.84 14.49
CA THR A 166 16.01 -11.82 13.51
C THR A 166 15.77 -12.70 12.28
N VAL A 167 14.64 -13.42 12.24
CA VAL A 167 14.30 -14.25 11.07
C VAL A 167 13.76 -13.35 9.95
N PRO A 168 13.89 -13.75 8.67
CA PRO A 168 13.17 -13.07 7.60
C PRO A 168 11.66 -13.09 7.83
N HIS A 169 11.02 -11.95 7.63
CA HIS A 169 9.57 -11.81 7.59
C HIS A 169 9.11 -11.61 6.16
N MET A 170 7.95 -12.18 5.85
CA MET A 170 7.26 -11.89 4.61
C MET A 170 6.18 -10.86 4.89
N VAL A 171 6.18 -9.75 4.16
CA VAL A 171 5.11 -8.75 4.20
C VAL A 171 4.20 -8.96 3.01
N LEU A 172 2.89 -8.92 3.25
CA LEU A 172 1.86 -9.29 2.30
C LEU A 172 0.84 -8.19 2.14
N LEU A 173 0.68 -7.70 0.91
CA LEU A 173 -0.51 -6.97 0.49
C LEU A 173 -1.50 -7.97 -0.13
N ARG A 174 -2.72 -8.02 0.39
CA ARG A 174 -3.81 -8.87 -0.12
C ARG A 174 -4.93 -8.01 -0.68
N HIS A 175 -5.41 -8.32 -1.87
CA HIS A 175 -6.72 -7.88 -2.37
C HIS A 175 -7.67 -9.08 -2.45
N LEU A 176 -8.90 -8.91 -1.95
CA LEU A 176 -9.98 -9.90 -2.07
C LEU A 176 -11.13 -9.31 -2.90
N LEU A 177 -11.57 -10.06 -3.91
CA LEU A 177 -12.69 -9.71 -4.78
C LEU A 177 -12.61 -8.26 -5.30
N PRO A 178 -11.68 -7.92 -6.21
CA PRO A 178 -11.72 -6.64 -6.92
C PRO A 178 -12.96 -6.57 -7.82
N VAL A 179 -13.47 -5.36 -8.08
CA VAL A 179 -14.42 -5.14 -9.16
C VAL A 179 -13.72 -5.27 -10.52
N ALA A 180 -14.46 -5.67 -11.56
CA ALA A 180 -13.88 -5.98 -12.86
C ALA A 180 -13.20 -4.76 -13.54
N ASP A 181 -13.65 -3.54 -13.22
CA ASP A 181 -13.15 -2.28 -13.76
C ASP A 181 -12.06 -1.63 -12.90
N PHE A 182 -11.51 -2.34 -11.90
CA PHE A 182 -10.36 -1.87 -11.12
C PHE A 182 -9.04 -2.44 -11.70
N PRO A 183 -8.33 -1.72 -12.58
CA PRO A 183 -7.17 -2.26 -13.31
C PRO A 183 -5.95 -2.46 -12.39
N TYR A 184 -5.89 -1.76 -11.26
CA TYR A 184 -4.75 -1.77 -10.35
C TYR A 184 -4.78 -2.91 -9.32
N ALA A 185 -5.67 -3.88 -9.49
CA ALA A 185 -5.80 -5.02 -8.58
C ALA A 185 -4.58 -5.95 -8.65
N VAL A 186 -4.20 -6.55 -7.51
CA VAL A 186 -3.14 -7.57 -7.45
C VAL A 186 -3.43 -8.77 -8.37
N GLN A 187 -4.71 -9.10 -8.57
CA GLN A 187 -5.18 -10.16 -9.46
C GLN A 187 -4.68 -9.98 -10.90
N ASN A 188 -4.47 -8.74 -11.34
CA ASN A 188 -4.03 -8.41 -12.69
C ASN A 188 -2.50 -8.52 -12.85
N VAL A 189 -1.74 -8.62 -11.75
CA VAL A 189 -0.29 -8.84 -11.79
C VAL A 189 -0.01 -10.29 -12.21
N PRO A 190 0.74 -10.55 -13.29
CA PRO A 190 1.07 -11.92 -13.69
C PRO A 190 1.90 -12.64 -12.63
N MET A 191 1.65 -13.92 -12.46
CA MET A 191 2.40 -14.77 -11.55
C MET A 191 3.89 -14.79 -11.92
N ASN A 192 4.77 -14.70 -10.92
CA ASN A 192 6.23 -14.72 -11.06
C ASN A 192 6.78 -13.62 -11.99
N SER A 193 6.03 -12.52 -12.17
CA SER A 193 6.53 -11.33 -12.87
C SER A 193 7.48 -10.52 -11.97
N SER A 194 8.24 -9.62 -12.59
CA SER A 194 9.17 -8.75 -11.86
C SER A 194 8.44 -7.71 -11.00
N ALA A 195 9.14 -7.14 -10.02
CA ALA A 195 8.59 -6.09 -9.17
C ALA A 195 8.25 -4.82 -9.98
N GLU A 196 8.99 -4.53 -11.05
CA GLU A 196 8.70 -3.44 -11.98
C GLU A 196 7.41 -3.69 -12.75
N THR A 197 7.16 -4.95 -13.14
CA THR A 197 5.90 -5.33 -13.80
C THR A 197 4.72 -5.16 -12.84
N ALA A 198 4.86 -5.63 -11.60
CA ALA A 198 3.85 -5.44 -10.57
C ALA A 198 3.58 -3.95 -10.31
N ALA A 199 4.64 -3.15 -10.20
CA ALA A 199 4.54 -1.70 -10.01
C ALA A 199 3.88 -0.99 -11.21
N ALA A 200 4.21 -1.38 -12.44
CA ALA A 200 3.61 -0.82 -13.64
C ALA A 200 2.10 -1.10 -13.72
N ILE A 201 1.66 -2.29 -13.32
CA ILE A 201 0.25 -2.69 -13.33
C ILE A 201 -0.53 -2.01 -12.21
N MET A 202 0.01 -1.98 -10.99
CA MET A 202 -0.69 -1.43 -9.83
C MET A 202 -0.60 0.09 -9.73
N GLY A 203 0.36 0.74 -10.41
CA GLY A 203 0.53 2.19 -10.36
C GLY A 203 0.69 2.69 -8.92
N GLU A 204 -0.08 3.70 -8.53
CA GLU A 204 -0.06 4.28 -7.18
C GLU A 204 -0.46 3.29 -6.06
N TYR A 205 -1.16 2.20 -6.40
CA TYR A 205 -1.57 1.18 -5.43
C TYR A 205 -0.44 0.20 -5.11
N TYR A 206 0.67 0.24 -5.86
CA TYR A 206 1.84 -0.57 -5.58
C TYR A 206 2.52 -0.13 -4.27
N PRO A 207 2.77 -1.06 -3.32
CA PRO A 207 3.46 -0.74 -2.07
C PRO A 207 4.95 -0.46 -2.30
N LEU A 208 5.40 0.72 -1.88
CA LEU A 208 6.82 1.12 -1.87
C LEU A 208 7.40 0.95 -0.47
N VAL A 209 8.56 0.31 -0.38
CA VAL A 209 9.23 0.00 0.90
C VAL A 209 10.43 0.92 1.12
N THR A 210 10.62 1.42 2.33
CA THR A 210 11.83 2.16 2.71
C THR A 210 12.22 1.81 4.14
N VAL A 211 13.50 1.56 4.37
CA VAL A 211 14.05 1.50 5.74
C VAL A 211 14.40 2.91 6.18
N CYS A 212 13.92 3.31 7.35
CA CYS A 212 14.02 4.67 7.86
C CYS A 212 14.47 4.64 9.32
N SER A 213 15.20 5.65 9.78
CA SER A 213 15.44 5.77 11.22
C SER A 213 14.13 6.09 11.94
N LEU A 214 13.94 5.56 13.15
CA LEU A 214 12.78 5.89 13.96
C LEU A 214 12.70 7.40 14.25
N ALA A 215 13.85 8.05 14.45
CA ALA A 215 13.94 9.49 14.69
C ALA A 215 13.46 10.33 13.49
N THR A 216 13.81 9.94 12.27
CA THR A 216 13.32 10.58 11.04
C THR A 216 11.81 10.40 10.94
N LEU A 217 11.29 9.19 11.15
CA LEU A 217 9.85 8.93 11.13
C LEU A 217 9.10 9.80 12.15
N THR A 218 9.57 9.90 13.39
CA THR A 218 8.88 10.66 14.44
C THR A 218 8.97 12.17 14.27
N THR A 219 10.03 12.67 13.63
CA THR A 219 10.26 14.11 13.42
C THR A 219 9.61 14.61 12.14
N GLU A 220 9.73 13.86 11.06
CA GLU A 220 9.36 14.29 9.70
C GLU A 220 8.13 13.55 9.15
N GLY A 221 7.66 12.53 9.88
CA GLY A 221 6.57 11.67 9.43
C GLY A 221 7.00 10.68 8.35
N PRO A 222 6.05 9.88 7.82
CA PRO A 222 6.36 8.84 6.83
C PRO A 222 6.84 9.40 5.48
N HIS A 223 6.68 10.70 5.22
CA HIS A 223 7.17 11.34 3.99
C HIS A 223 8.64 11.76 4.05
N GLY A 224 9.20 11.99 5.25
CA GLY A 224 10.64 12.23 5.43
C GLY A 224 11.48 10.97 5.24
N CYS A 225 10.85 9.80 5.26
CA CYS A 225 11.48 8.53 4.90
C CYS A 225 11.59 8.43 3.37
N SER A 226 12.62 9.05 2.79
CA SER A 226 13.05 8.87 1.40
C SER A 226 14.41 8.17 1.36
N ALA A 227 14.57 7.23 0.41
CA ALA A 227 15.87 6.84 -0.09
C ALA A 227 16.38 7.90 -1.07
#